data_AF-A0A2T3NIC2-F1
#
_entry.id   AF-A0A2T3NIC2-F1
#
_cell.length_a   1.000
_cell.length_b   1.000
_cell.length_c   1.000
_cell.angle_alpha   90.00
_cell.angle_beta   90.00
_cell.angle_gamma   90.00
#
_symmetry.space_group_name_H-M   'P 1'
#
loop_
_entity.id
_entity.type
_entity.pdbx_description
1 polymer ?
#
loop_
_entity_poly.entity_id
_entity_poly.type
_entity_poly.pdbx_seq_one_letter_code
_entity_poly.pdbx_strand_id
1 'polypeptide(L)'
;MYNYTDYPTVDVSYRVKSDISVTPSLLKSDKNDEQSPEQSKAVSTLDEQSSPQLISHKEVLAMFHISSKATIYKWRQSRGFPDPVTLMPLRWLRSAVEEWKENIGGLGR
;
A
#
# COMPACT_ATOMS: atom_id res chain seq x y z
N MET A 1 -40.24 20.58 9.77
CA MET A 1 -39.05 20.84 10.61
C MET A 1 -39.00 19.76 11.67
N TYR A 2 -37.92 18.98 11.75
CA TYR A 2 -37.79 17.93 12.76
C TYR A 2 -37.32 18.54 14.08
N ASN A 3 -37.94 18.12 15.18
CA ASN A 3 -37.68 18.66 16.51
C ASN A 3 -36.60 17.82 17.19
N TYR A 4 -35.40 18.37 17.31
CA TYR A 4 -34.19 17.68 17.80
C TYR A 4 -34.01 17.78 19.32
N THR A 5 -35.04 18.21 20.05
CA THR A 5 -34.98 18.42 21.50
C THR A 5 -35.57 17.26 22.31
N ASP A 6 -36.14 16.25 21.64
CA ASP A 6 -36.83 15.13 22.27
C ASP A 6 -36.04 13.83 22.12
N TYR A 7 -34.77 13.86 22.56
CA TYR A 7 -33.94 12.67 22.62
C TYR A 7 -34.02 12.06 24.02
N PRO A 8 -34.31 10.76 24.15
CA PRO A 8 -34.28 10.09 25.43
C PRO A 8 -32.84 10.04 25.95
N THR A 9 -32.61 10.58 27.16
CA THR A 9 -31.33 10.44 27.86
C THR A 9 -31.19 8.99 28.33
N VAL A 10 -30.21 8.28 27.77
CA VAL A 10 -29.87 6.91 28.19
C VAL A 10 -28.65 6.98 29.11
N ASP A 11 -28.77 6.41 30.31
CA ASP A 11 -27.65 6.28 31.25
C ASP A 11 -26.76 5.11 30.80
N VAL A 12 -25.56 5.42 30.31
CA VAL A 12 -24.61 4.42 29.78
C VAL A 12 -23.49 4.24 30.80
N SER A 13 -23.51 3.12 31.51
CA SER A 13 -22.38 2.68 32.32
C SER A 13 -21.41 1.85 31.48
N TYR A 14 -20.13 2.23 31.47
CA TYR A 14 -19.07 1.48 30.83
C TYR A 14 -18.17 0.82 31.88
N ARG A 15 -17.86 -0.45 31.68
CA ARG A 15 -16.89 -1.17 32.51
C ARG A 15 -15.52 -1.10 31.84
N VAL A 16 -14.66 -0.20 32.34
CA VAL A 16 -13.26 -0.11 31.90
C VAL A 16 -12.55 -1.40 32.30
N LYS A 17 -12.07 -2.16 31.31
CA LYS A 17 -11.11 -3.24 31.55
C LYS A 17 -9.72 -2.60 31.63
N SER A 18 -8.95 -3.08 32.62
CA SER A 18 -7.62 -2.66 33.09
C SER A 18 -6.67 -1.99 32.08
N ASP A 19 -5.80 -1.14 32.62
CA ASP A 19 -4.76 -0.40 31.91
C ASP A 19 -3.98 -1.25 30.90
N ILE A 20 -4.04 -0.84 29.64
CA ILE A 20 -3.23 -1.42 28.58
C ILE A 20 -1.83 -0.84 28.75
N SER A 21 -0.89 -1.67 29.21
CA SER A 21 0.53 -1.35 29.17
C SER A 21 1.01 -1.38 27.71
N VAL A 22 0.89 -0.26 27.01
CA VAL A 22 1.48 -0.11 25.68
C VAL A 22 2.95 0.21 25.86
N THR A 23 3.83 -0.72 25.48
CA THR A 23 5.24 -0.41 25.29
C THR A 23 5.39 0.35 23.95
N PRO A 24 5.82 1.62 23.96
CA PRO A 24 6.12 2.29 22.71
C PRO A 24 7.30 1.59 22.03
N SER A 25 7.10 1.10 20.81
CA SER A 25 8.19 0.69 19.95
C SER A 25 9.08 1.91 19.71
N LEU A 26 10.34 1.82 20.12
CA LEU A 26 11.34 2.85 19.84
C LEU A 26 11.61 2.83 18.33
N LEU A 27 10.86 3.64 17.60
CA LEU A 27 11.01 3.85 16.17
C LEU A 27 12.34 4.60 15.98
N LYS A 28 13.39 3.87 15.58
CA LYS A 28 14.68 4.46 15.23
C LYS A 28 14.45 5.43 14.07
N SER A 29 14.63 6.70 14.39
CA SER A 29 14.59 7.80 13.44
C SER A 29 15.99 7.91 12.84
N ASP A 30 16.25 7.19 11.75
CA ASP A 30 17.39 7.48 10.89
C ASP A 30 16.95 8.51 9.85
N LYS A 31 17.18 9.79 10.19
CA LYS A 31 17.39 10.84 9.21
C LYS A 31 18.72 10.54 8.53
N ASN A 32 18.73 10.34 7.21
CA ASN A 32 19.82 10.77 6.34
C ASN A 32 19.27 10.89 4.92
N ASP A 33 19.09 12.14 4.51
CA ASP A 33 18.96 12.52 3.12
C ASP A 33 20.31 12.39 2.39
N GLU A 34 20.20 12.03 1.11
CA GLU A 34 21.10 12.35 0.00
C GLU A 34 22.17 11.32 -0.47
N GLN A 35 21.87 10.78 -1.66
CA GLN A 35 22.76 10.50 -2.81
C GLN A 35 23.28 9.05 -3.06
N SER A 36 22.53 8.31 -3.92
CA SER A 36 22.92 7.61 -5.18
C SER A 36 24.25 6.82 -5.29
N PRO A 37 24.38 5.83 -6.20
CA PRO A 37 23.59 4.62 -6.42
C PRO A 37 24.50 3.38 -6.56
N GLU A 38 24.63 2.47 -5.60
CA GLU A 38 25.33 1.19 -5.86
C GLU A 38 24.66 0.00 -5.18
N GLN A 39 23.96 -0.76 -6.03
CA GLN A 39 23.91 -2.22 -6.06
C GLN A 39 24.61 -2.97 -4.92
N SER A 40 23.84 -3.49 -3.96
CA SER A 40 24.23 -4.72 -3.25
C SER A 40 23.03 -5.38 -2.57
N LYS A 41 22.92 -6.67 -2.84
CA LYS A 41 21.87 -7.60 -2.40
C LYS A 41 21.75 -7.62 -0.87
N ALA A 42 20.56 -7.36 -0.37
CA ALA A 42 20.13 -7.82 0.95
C ALA A 42 18.75 -8.47 0.84
N VAL A 43 18.79 -9.79 0.99
CA VAL A 43 17.71 -10.78 1.08
C VAL A 43 16.42 -10.24 1.72
N SER A 44 15.32 -10.27 0.97
CA SER A 44 13.97 -10.41 1.53
C SER A 44 13.42 -11.77 1.11
N THR A 45 13.76 -12.80 1.88
CA THR A 45 12.98 -14.03 1.95
C THR A 45 11.65 -13.69 2.61
N LEU A 46 10.58 -13.57 1.81
CA LEU A 46 9.18 -13.83 2.15
C LEU A 46 8.29 -13.30 1.02
N ASP A 47 8.13 -14.11 -0.02
CA ASP A 47 6.88 -14.25 -0.81
C ASP A 47 7.09 -15.43 -1.78
N GLU A 48 7.36 -16.61 -1.22
CA GLU A 48 7.45 -17.87 -1.97
C GLU A 48 6.05 -18.36 -2.38
N GLN A 49 5.31 -17.52 -3.10
CA GLN A 49 4.17 -17.86 -3.99
C GLN A 49 3.85 -16.62 -4.86
N SER A 50 4.87 -16.04 -5.50
CA SER A 50 4.66 -15.27 -6.73
C SER A 50 4.54 -16.29 -7.84
N SER A 51 3.30 -16.73 -8.15
CA SER A 51 3.08 -17.49 -9.38
C SER A 51 3.62 -16.63 -10.53
N PRO A 52 4.34 -17.19 -11.52
CA PRO A 52 5.06 -16.40 -12.54
C PRO A 52 4.17 -15.39 -13.31
N GLN A 53 2.85 -15.55 -13.22
CA GLN A 53 1.84 -14.70 -13.83
C GLN A 53 1.26 -13.62 -12.90
N LEU A 54 1.28 -13.80 -11.57
CA LEU A 54 0.64 -12.90 -10.62
C LEU A 54 1.65 -12.25 -9.69
N ILE A 55 1.75 -10.93 -9.79
CA ILE A 55 2.66 -10.11 -9.00
C ILE A 55 1.92 -9.39 -7.88
N SER A 56 2.59 -9.29 -6.74
CA SER A 56 2.13 -8.58 -5.56
C SER A 56 2.35 -7.07 -5.68
N HIS A 57 1.74 -6.32 -4.77
CA HIS A 57 1.92 -4.88 -4.69
C HIS A 57 3.38 -4.44 -4.54
N LYS A 58 4.16 -5.17 -3.72
CA LYS A 58 5.58 -4.85 -3.49
C LYS A 58 6.41 -5.05 -4.77
N GLU A 59 6.13 -6.10 -5.52
CA GLU A 59 6.79 -6.36 -6.80
C GLU A 59 6.45 -5.29 -7.84
N VAL A 60 5.19 -4.86 -7.93
CA VAL A 60 4.80 -3.73 -8.79
C VAL A 60 5.63 -2.48 -8.45
N LEU A 61 5.69 -2.12 -7.16
CA LEU A 61 6.49 -0.99 -6.70
C LEU A 61 7.97 -1.11 -7.09
N ALA A 62 8.55 -2.30 -6.93
CA ALA A 62 9.93 -2.58 -7.30
C ALA A 62 10.17 -2.44 -8.82
N MET A 63 9.26 -2.91 -9.68
CA MET A 63 9.40 -2.87 -11.14
C MET A 63 9.43 -1.44 -11.72
N PHE A 64 8.80 -0.49 -11.04
CA PHE A 64 8.77 0.92 -11.42
C PHE A 64 9.72 1.78 -10.59
N HIS A 65 10.49 1.20 -9.65
CA HIS A 65 11.36 1.92 -8.71
C HIS A 65 10.63 3.03 -7.93
N ILE A 66 9.39 2.77 -7.51
CA ILE A 66 8.56 3.71 -6.75
C ILE A 66 8.28 3.12 -5.38
N SER A 67 8.32 3.92 -4.31
CA SER A 67 7.97 3.44 -2.96
C SER A 67 6.50 3.67 -2.59
N SER A 68 5.80 4.56 -3.29
CA SER A 68 4.46 5.01 -2.91
C SER A 68 3.34 4.23 -3.59
N LYS A 69 2.54 3.54 -2.77
CA LYS A 69 1.25 2.93 -3.16
C LYS A 69 0.28 3.94 -3.78
N ALA A 70 0.31 5.18 -3.32
CA ALA A 70 -0.56 6.24 -3.83
C ALA A 70 -0.31 6.53 -5.32
N THR A 71 0.91 6.33 -5.80
CA THR A 71 1.26 6.51 -7.20
C THR A 71 0.50 5.55 -8.11
N ILE A 72 0.37 4.28 -7.70
CA ILE A 72 -0.40 3.28 -8.44
C ILE A 72 -1.89 3.67 -8.50
N TYR A 73 -2.45 4.16 -7.38
CA TYR A 73 -3.84 4.66 -7.39
C TYR A 73 -4.03 5.87 -8.32
N LYS A 74 -3.07 6.81 -8.33
CA LYS A 74 -3.09 7.94 -9.27
C LYS A 74 -2.99 7.48 -10.72
N TRP A 75 -2.16 6.48 -11.02
CA TRP A 75 -2.05 5.93 -12.37
C TRP A 75 -3.33 5.23 -12.80
N ARG A 76 -4.04 4.56 -11.88
CA ARG A 76 -5.34 3.97 -12.18
C ARG A 76 -6.36 5.04 -12.59
N GLN A 77 -6.33 6.21 -11.95
CA GLN A 77 -7.25 7.32 -12.26
C GLN A 77 -6.87 8.11 -13.52
N SER A 78 -5.57 8.33 -13.77
CA SER A 78 -5.10 9.25 -14.80
C SER A 78 -4.54 8.58 -16.06
N ARG A 79 -3.99 7.37 -15.93
CA ARG A 79 -3.22 6.68 -16.98
C ARG A 79 -3.74 5.27 -17.29
N GLY A 80 -4.90 4.90 -16.73
CA GLY A 80 -5.52 3.59 -16.97
C GLY A 80 -4.67 2.40 -16.51
N PHE A 81 -3.99 2.51 -15.37
CA PHE A 81 -3.22 1.39 -14.82
C PHE A 81 -4.09 0.13 -14.65
N PRO A 82 -3.59 -1.07 -14.97
CA PRO A 82 -4.36 -2.30 -14.94
C PRO A 82 -4.99 -2.59 -13.58
N ASP A 83 -6.21 -3.13 -13.63
CA ASP A 83 -6.94 -3.53 -12.46
C ASP A 83 -6.33 -4.79 -11.81
N PRO A 84 -6.40 -4.91 -10.48
CA PRO A 84 -5.92 -6.09 -9.79
C PRO A 84 -6.79 -7.30 -10.11
N VAL A 85 -6.15 -8.45 -10.31
CA VAL A 85 -6.80 -9.75 -10.56
C VAL A 85 -7.44 -10.28 -9.28
N THR A 86 -6.77 -10.12 -8.14
CA THR A 86 -7.29 -10.52 -6.83
C THR A 86 -7.30 -9.34 -5.89
N LEU A 87 -8.34 -9.24 -5.05
CA LEU A 87 -8.49 -8.14 -4.09
C LEU A 87 -7.87 -8.44 -2.72
N MET A 88 -7.80 -9.72 -2.32
CA MET A 88 -7.31 -10.18 -1.01
C MET A 88 -6.52 -11.50 -1.15
N PRO A 89 -5.17 -11.48 -1.21
CA PRO A 89 -4.31 -10.29 -1.26
C PRO A 89 -4.38 -9.59 -2.63
N LEU A 90 -4.01 -8.32 -2.66
CA LEU A 90 -4.02 -7.50 -3.87
C LEU A 90 -2.91 -7.97 -4.83
N ARG A 91 -3.28 -8.54 -5.99
CA ARG A 91 -2.34 -9.03 -7.00
C ARG A 91 -2.73 -8.54 -8.39
N TRP A 92 -1.73 -8.37 -9.25
CA TRP A 92 -1.90 -7.99 -10.65
C TRP A 92 -1.32 -9.05 -11.57
N LEU A 93 -1.78 -9.07 -12.81
CA LEU A 93 -1.15 -9.88 -13.85
C LEU A 93 0.17 -9.23 -14.26
N ARG A 94 1.27 -10.00 -14.23
CA ARG A 94 2.61 -9.51 -14.60
C ARG A 94 2.62 -8.96 -16.02
N SER A 95 2.07 -9.71 -16.97
CA SER A 95 2.05 -9.33 -18.38
C SER A 95 1.31 -8.03 -18.62
N ALA A 96 0.16 -7.81 -17.96
CA ALA A 96 -0.60 -6.57 -18.10
C ALA A 96 0.16 -5.35 -17.56
N VAL A 97 0.90 -5.53 -16.45
CA VAL A 97 1.71 -4.46 -15.86
C VAL A 97 2.95 -4.16 -16.70
N GLU A 98 3.59 -5.18 -17.28
CA GLU A 98 4.74 -5.06 -18.17
C GLU A 98 4.35 -4.43 -19.51
N GLU A 99 3.25 -4.87 -20.12
CA GLU A 99 2.69 -4.25 -21.32
C GLU A 99 2.32 -2.79 -21.08
N TRP A 100 1.67 -2.48 -19.94
CA TRP A 100 1.38 -1.09 -19.59
C TRP A 100 2.66 -0.28 -19.39
N LYS A 101 3.71 -0.88 -18.80
CA LYS A 101 5.03 -0.26 -18.65
C LYS A 101 5.66 0.05 -20.01
N GLU A 102 5.55 -0.85 -20.98
CA GLU A 102 6.10 -0.67 -22.33
C GLU A 102 5.32 0.37 -23.14
N ASN A 103 3.99 0.39 -23.04
CA ASN A 103 3.12 1.26 -23.84
C ASN A 103 2.94 2.68 -23.25
N ILE A 104 2.77 2.78 -21.92
CA ILE A 104 2.38 4.03 -21.23
C ILE A 104 3.41 4.43 -20.17
N GLY A 105 4.04 3.45 -19.52
CA GLY A 105 5.00 3.64 -18.42
C GLY A 105 6.43 3.98 -18.87
N GLY A 106 6.74 3.88 -20.16
CA GLY A 106 7.89 4.53 -20.74
C GLY A 106 7.67 6.04 -20.64
N LEU A 107 8.55 6.70 -19.90
CA LEU A 107 8.71 8.16 -19.91
C LEU A 107 8.38 8.68 -21.31
N GLY A 108 7.24 9.36 -21.44
CA GLY A 108 6.65 9.69 -22.73
C GLY A 108 7.67 10.32 -23.68
N ARG A 109 7.57 9.94 -24.95
CA ARG A 109 7.94 10.84 -26.03
C ARG A 109 7.15 12.15 -25.93
#